data_AF-A0A0G4NR67-F1
#
_entry.id   AF-A0A0G4NR67-F1
#
_cell.length_a   1.000
_cell.length_b   1.000
_cell.length_c   1.000
_cell.angle_alpha   90.00
_cell.angle_beta   90.00
_cell.angle_gamma   90.00
#
_symmetry.space_group_name_H-M   'P 1'
#
loop_
_entity.id
_entity.type
_entity.pdbx_description
1 polymer ?
#
loop_
_entity_poly.entity_id
_entity_poly.type
_entity_poly.pdbx_seq_one_letter_code
_entity_poly.pdbx_strand_id
1 'polypeptide(L)'
;EGVSLTVYDELARWEKYAYGCNELLFHPIRTWLWRGPFTPLFRTFLFSNIRFTSKITVVSYIGTYYAIGAAWIMTAANYFAM
;
A
#
# COMPACT_ATOMS: atom_id res chain seq x y z
N GLU A 1 -12.45 -12.00 -20.58
CA GLU A 1 -13.79 -11.38 -20.54
C GLU A 1 -13.97 -10.66 -19.21
N GLY A 2 -13.25 -9.55 -19.01
CA GLY A 2 -13.22 -8.84 -17.73
C GLY A 2 -13.39 -7.35 -17.96
N VAL A 3 -14.42 -6.99 -18.71
CA VAL A 3 -14.81 -5.60 -18.92
C VAL A 3 -15.66 -5.21 -17.71
N SER A 4 -15.17 -4.26 -16.93
CA SER A 4 -15.92 -3.58 -15.88
C SER A 4 -17.05 -2.80 -16.55
N LEU A 5 -18.25 -3.40 -16.63
CA LEU A 5 -19.43 -2.74 -17.17
C LEU A 5 -19.94 -1.63 -16.25
N THR A 6 -19.53 -1.64 -14.98
CA THR A 6 -19.93 -0.63 -13.99
C THR A 6 -18.73 -0.07 -13.22
N VAL A 7 -18.86 1.16 -12.74
CA VAL A 7 -17.85 1.81 -11.87
C VAL A 7 -17.61 1.01 -10.59
N TYR A 8 -18.59 0.24 -10.12
CA TYR A 8 -18.44 -0.64 -8.96
C TYR A 8 -17.51 -1.83 -9.21
N ASP A 9 -17.51 -2.39 -10.42
CA ASP A 9 -16.61 -3.49 -10.79
C ASP A 9 -15.16 -3.02 -10.90
N GLU A 10 -14.94 -1.79 -11.38
CA GLU A 10 -13.65 -1.11 -11.27
C GLU A 10 -13.26 -1.03 -9.78
N LEU A 11 -14.10 -0.41 -8.95
CA LEU A 11 -13.77 -0.17 -7.54
C LEU A 11 -13.40 -1.46 -6.79
N ALA A 12 -14.18 -2.54 -6.98
CA ALA A 12 -13.89 -3.85 -6.39
C ALA A 12 -12.55 -4.45 -6.90
N ARG A 13 -12.20 -4.21 -8.16
CA ARG A 13 -10.93 -4.62 -8.74
C ARG A 13 -9.75 -3.87 -8.11
N TRP A 14 -9.87 -2.54 -8.01
CA TRP A 14 -8.86 -1.69 -7.38
C TRP A 14 -8.67 -2.04 -5.90
N GLU A 15 -9.77 -2.31 -5.19
CA GLU A 15 -9.75 -2.75 -3.79
C GLU A 15 -9.05 -4.11 -3.64
N LYS A 16 -9.33 -5.08 -4.51
CA LYS A 16 -8.65 -6.38 -4.50
C LYS A 16 -7.13 -6.25 -4.74
N TYR A 17 -6.71 -5.36 -5.63
CA TYR A 17 -5.28 -5.09 -5.86
C TYR A 17 -4.62 -4.40 -4.66
N ALA A 18 -5.32 -3.46 -4.02
CA ALA A 18 -4.84 -2.78 -2.83
C ALA A 18 -4.67 -3.74 -1.65
N TYR A 19 -5.65 -4.62 -1.39
CA TYR A 19 -5.53 -5.63 -0.34
C TYR A 19 -4.42 -6.65 -0.63
N GLY A 20 -4.31 -7.13 -1.87
CA GLY A 20 -3.24 -8.03 -2.26
C GLY A 20 -1.85 -7.43 -2.07
N CYS A 21 -1.68 -6.14 -2.39
CA CYS A 21 -0.42 -5.42 -2.14
C CYS A 21 -0.14 -5.30 -0.63
N ASN A 22 -1.16 -5.01 0.18
CA ASN A 22 -1.02 -4.88 1.63
C ASN A 22 -0.72 -6.19 2.33
N GLU A 23 -1.31 -7.30 1.90
CA GLU A 23 -1.00 -8.63 2.44
C GLU A 23 0.43 -9.07 2.12
N LEU A 24 0.97 -8.62 0.98
CA LEU A 24 2.37 -8.85 0.62
C LEU A 24 3.34 -7.95 1.39
N LEU A 25 2.97 -6.69 1.68
CA LEU A 25 3.84 -5.74 2.39
C LEU A 25 3.81 -5.89 3.91
N PHE A 26 2.62 -6.03 4.49
CA PHE A 26 2.37 -5.89 5.91
C PHE A 26 1.81 -7.16 6.54
N HIS A 27 2.18 -7.41 7.78
CA HIS A 27 1.47 -8.37 8.60
C HIS A 27 0.08 -7.82 8.99
N PRO A 28 -0.93 -8.68 9.21
CA PRO A 28 -2.22 -8.21 9.70
C PRO A 28 -2.03 -7.42 10.99
N ILE A 29 -2.70 -6.27 11.10
CA ILE A 29 -2.47 -5.26 12.16
C ILE A 29 -2.50 -5.88 13.56
N ARG A 30 -3.34 -6.89 13.80
CA ARG A 30 -3.39 -7.63 15.08
C ARG A 30 -2.07 -8.28 15.48
N THR A 31 -1.20 -8.61 14.52
CA THR A 31 0.10 -9.26 14.73
C THR A 31 1.29 -8.31 14.73
N TRP A 32 1.08 -7.01 14.46
CA TRP A 32 2.15 -6.00 14.47
C TRP A 32 2.94 -5.97 15.77
N LEU A 33 2.24 -6.05 16.91
CA LEU A 33 2.85 -5.99 18.24
C LEU A 33 3.87 -7.11 18.51
N TRP A 34 3.73 -8.27 17.85
CA TRP A 34 4.56 -9.45 18.12
C TRP A 34 5.50 -9.82 16.96
N ARG A 35 5.08 -9.65 15.71
CA ARG A 35 5.86 -10.02 14.50
C ARG A 35 6.44 -8.82 13.74
N GLY A 36 6.11 -7.61 14.16
CA GLY A 36 6.56 -6.37 13.54
C GLY A 36 5.79 -6.00 12.27
N PRO A 37 6.10 -4.84 11.67
CA PRO A 37 5.20 -4.24 10.70
C PRO A 37 5.08 -4.96 9.37
N PHE A 38 6.25 -5.37 8.88
CA PHE A 38 6.48 -5.82 7.53
C PHE A 38 6.57 -7.33 7.46
N THR A 39 6.09 -7.91 6.37
CA THR A 39 6.24 -9.34 6.11
C THR A 39 7.72 -9.70 5.93
N PRO A 40 8.12 -10.95 6.21
CA PRO A 40 9.45 -11.43 5.88
C PRO A 40 9.72 -11.35 4.37
N LEU A 41 8.69 -11.43 3.53
CA LEU A 41 8.80 -11.29 2.08
C LEU A 41 9.28 -9.89 1.69
N PHE A 42 8.69 -8.84 2.28
CA PHE A 42 9.10 -7.45 2.03
C PHE A 42 10.52 -7.18 2.57
N ARG A 43 10.87 -7.75 3.72
CA ARG A 43 12.25 -7.68 4.24
C ARG A 43 13.25 -8.35 3.30
N THR A 44 12.94 -9.55 2.82
CA THR A 44 13.80 -10.24 1.84
C THR A 44 13.89 -9.47 0.53
N PHE A 45 12.80 -8.85 0.06
CA PHE A 45 12.82 -7.94 -1.10
C PHE A 45 13.78 -6.76 -0.88
N LEU A 46 13.72 -6.10 0.29
CA LEU A 46 14.61 -5.00 0.64
C LEU A 46 16.08 -5.44 0.74
N PHE A 47 16.36 -6.63 1.27
CA PHE A 47 17.74 -7.14 1.44
C PHE A 47 18.27 -7.95 0.24
N SER A 48 17.44 -8.27 -0.74
CA SER A 48 17.85 -9.03 -1.93
C SER A 48 18.75 -8.23 -2.87
N ASN A 49 19.55 -8.91 -3.70
CA ASN A 49 20.53 -8.29 -4.60
C ASN A 49 19.92 -7.81 -5.94
N ILE A 50 18.79 -7.10 -5.86
CA ILE A 50 18.16 -6.42 -7.00
C ILE A 50 18.64 -4.98 -7.08
N ARG A 51 18.61 -4.41 -8.30
CA ARG A 51 18.99 -3.01 -8.56
C ARG A 51 18.26 -2.07 -7.60
N PHE A 52 19.03 -1.23 -6.91
CA PHE A 52 18.51 -0.30 -5.91
C PHE A 52 17.47 0.67 -6.48
N THR A 53 17.67 1.14 -7.72
CA THR A 53 16.70 2.00 -8.44
C THR A 53 15.33 1.35 -8.55
N SER A 54 15.28 0.06 -8.90
CA SER A 54 14.03 -0.69 -9.03
C SER A 54 13.33 -0.91 -7.69
N LYS A 55 14.09 -1.04 -6.60
CA LYS A 55 13.50 -1.10 -5.24
C LYS A 55 12.84 0.22 -4.88
N ILE A 56 13.52 1.33 -5.10
CA ILE A 56 12.99 2.67 -4.79
C ILE A 56 11.74 2.94 -5.62
N THR A 57 11.74 2.65 -6.91
CA THR A 57 10.57 2.93 -7.75
C THR A 57 9.34 2.12 -7.31
N VAL A 58 9.51 0.85 -6.96
CA VAL A 58 8.41 0.01 -6.45
C VAL A 58 7.88 0.53 -5.12
N VAL A 59 8.77 0.82 -4.16
CA VAL A 59 8.36 1.36 -2.85
C VAL A 59 7.73 2.75 -3.00
N SER A 60 8.27 3.60 -3.86
CA SER A 60 7.72 4.92 -4.17
C SER A 60 6.34 4.82 -4.79
N TYR A 61 6.14 3.90 -5.74
CA TYR A 61 4.84 3.69 -6.37
C TYR A 61 3.79 3.25 -5.35
N ILE A 62 4.14 2.33 -4.45
CA ILE A 62 3.24 1.93 -3.35
C ILE A 62 3.00 3.12 -2.40
N GLY A 63 4.07 3.84 -2.03
CA GLY A 63 4.02 5.01 -1.17
C GLY A 63 3.08 6.11 -1.67
N THR A 64 2.97 6.31 -3.00
CA THR A 64 2.04 7.29 -3.55
C THR A 64 0.57 6.97 -3.28
N TYR A 65 0.18 5.69 -3.23
CA TYR A 65 -1.19 5.31 -2.86
C TYR A 65 -1.52 5.71 -1.41
N TYR A 66 -0.57 5.48 -0.51
CA TYR A 66 -0.69 5.89 0.89
C TYR A 66 -0.69 7.42 1.06
N ALA A 67 0.13 8.13 0.28
CA ALA A 67 0.19 9.58 0.32
C ALA A 67 -1.14 10.21 -0.11
N ILE A 68 -1.78 9.71 -1.17
CA ILE A 68 -3.10 10.18 -1.62
C ILE A 68 -4.16 9.90 -0.54
N GLY A 69 -4.12 8.71 0.08
CA GLY A 69 -5.01 8.36 1.19
C GLY A 69 -4.79 9.21 2.45
N ALA A 70 -3.57 9.66 2.71
CA ALA A 70 -3.25 10.52 3.85
C ALA A 70 -3.46 12.01 3.55
N ALA A 71 -3.40 12.43 2.29
CA ALA A 71 -3.45 13.83 1.89
C ALA A 71 -4.73 14.52 2.38
N TRP A 72 -5.89 13.89 2.21
CA TRP A 72 -7.17 14.47 2.64
C TRP A 72 -7.32 14.51 4.16
N ILE A 73 -6.73 13.53 4.88
CA ILE A 73 -6.71 13.51 6.35
C ILE A 73 -5.84 14.64 6.87
N MET A 74 -4.65 14.82 6.27
CA MET A 74 -3.75 15.92 6.62
C MET A 74 -4.36 17.28 6.31
N THR A 75 -5.02 17.46 5.16
CA THR A 75 -5.67 18.75 4.83
C THR A 75 -6.87 19.01 5.73
N ALA A 76 -7.70 18.01 6.04
CA ALA A 76 -8.79 18.15 6.99
C ALA A 76 -8.27 18.48 8.40
N ALA A 77 -7.25 17.75 8.89
CA ALA A 77 -6.61 18.05 10.16
C ALA A 77 -6.03 19.47 10.20
N ASN A 78 -5.39 19.92 9.12
CA ASN A 78 -4.88 21.28 9.00
C ASN A 78 -6.01 22.34 8.98
N TYR A 79 -7.18 22.01 8.42
CA TYR A 79 -8.35 22.89 8.43
C TYR A 79 -9.02 23.00 9.81
N PHE A 80 -8.96 21.96 10.64
CA PHE A 80 -9.50 21.98 12.01
C PHE A 80 -8.49 22.45 13.07
N ALA A 81 -7.19 22.32 12.78
CA ALA A 81 -6.12 22.77 13.68
C ALA A 81 -5.77 24.26 13.52
N MET A 82 -6.25 24.89 12.44
CA MET A 82 -6.11 26.31 12.14
C MET A 82 -7.46 27.01 12.29
#